data_AF-K2H544-F1
#
_entry.id   AF-K2H544-F1
#
_cell.length_a   1.000
_cell.length_b   1.000
_cell.length_c   1.000
_cell.angle_alpha   90.00
_cell.angle_beta   90.00
_cell.angle_gamma   90.00
#
_symmetry.space_group_name_H-M   'P 1'
#
loop_
_entity.id
_entity.type
_entity.pdbx_description
1 polymer ?
#
loop_
_entity_poly.entity_id
_entity_poly.type
_entity_poly.pdbx_seq_one_letter_code
_entity_poly.pdbx_strand_id
1 'polypeptide(L)'
;MSEKKSVTRLDSTYMDQYEAHVERQRRKKKRLFRRLALFGLLMLIITSSLAVYHVQQRMVYAEKEAEYEQLQEEMASLEDKESDLKEEKELLQQEEYVLEIARSNYFFSKEGEIIFKIPNEEPSY
;
A
#
# COMPACT_ATOMS: atom_id res chain seq x y z
N MET A 1 55.91 -8.52 21.81
CA MET A 1 57.29 -8.22 21.37
C MET A 1 57.37 -6.75 20.96
N SER A 2 58.28 -5.97 21.55
CA SER A 2 58.46 -4.55 21.26
C SER A 2 59.49 -4.38 20.14
N GLU A 3 59.14 -3.66 19.07
CA GLU A 3 60.05 -3.33 17.96
C GLU A 3 61.25 -2.52 18.47
N LYS A 4 62.47 -3.05 18.27
CA LYS A 4 63.73 -2.36 18.59
C LYS A 4 64.00 -1.31 17.50
N LYS A 5 63.94 -0.02 17.86
CA LYS A 5 64.29 1.09 16.96
C LYS A 5 65.81 1.12 16.73
N SER A 6 66.22 1.01 15.46
CA SER A 6 67.62 0.89 15.00
C SER A 6 68.42 2.19 14.93
N VAL A 7 67.87 3.34 15.34
CA VAL A 7 68.54 4.65 15.18
C VAL A 7 68.34 5.50 16.42
N THR A 8 69.45 6.08 16.93
CA THR A 8 69.48 7.00 18.06
C THR A 8 68.81 8.32 17.69
N ARG A 9 67.96 8.83 18.59
CA ARG A 9 67.25 10.10 18.38
C ARG A 9 68.23 11.27 18.51
N LEU A 10 68.00 12.33 17.74
CA LEU A 10 68.69 13.61 17.96
C LEU A 10 68.10 14.27 19.20
N ASP A 11 68.94 14.46 20.23
CA ASP A 11 68.59 15.19 21.45
C ASP A 11 68.76 16.70 21.18
N SER A 12 67.65 17.36 20.83
CA SER A 12 67.62 18.79 20.52
C SER A 12 66.24 19.37 20.80
N THR A 13 66.22 20.57 21.39
CA THR A 13 64.99 21.33 21.65
C THR A 13 64.14 21.53 20.40
N TYR A 14 64.76 21.62 19.22
CA TYR A 14 64.04 21.72 17.95
C TYR A 14 63.29 20.42 17.59
N MET A 15 63.91 19.25 17.85
CA MET A 15 63.27 17.95 17.62
C MET A 15 62.07 17.75 18.56
N ASP A 16 62.19 18.15 19.83
CA ASP A 16 61.07 18.09 20.79
C ASP A 16 59.87 18.94 20.36
N GLN A 17 60.14 20.17 19.88
CA GLN A 17 59.10 21.05 19.36
C GLN A 17 58.43 20.46 18.12
N TYR A 18 59.22 19.92 17.18
CA TYR A 18 58.70 19.27 15.99
C TYR A 18 57.82 18.07 16.32
N GLU A 19 58.25 17.18 17.22
CA GLU A 19 57.46 16.04 17.67
C GLU A 19 56.14 16.49 18.34
N ALA A 20 56.19 17.50 19.21
CA ALA A 20 55.00 18.06 19.83
C ALA A 20 54.03 18.67 18.79
N HIS A 21 54.54 19.31 17.73
CA HIS A 21 53.73 19.79 16.62
C HIS A 21 53.08 18.64 15.83
N VAL A 22 53.84 17.61 15.48
CA VAL A 22 53.33 16.43 14.76
C VAL A 22 52.29 15.70 15.59
N GLU A 23 52.51 15.52 16.89
CA GLU A 23 51.57 14.85 17.78
C GLU A 23 50.27 15.66 17.93
N ARG A 24 50.36 16.99 18.09
CA ARG A 24 49.19 17.88 18.10
C ARG A 24 48.37 17.75 16.81
N GLN A 25 49.02 17.71 15.65
CA GLN A 25 48.33 17.51 14.36
C GLN A 25 47.67 16.13 14.26
N ARG A 26 48.34 15.06 14.70
CA ARG A 26 47.77 13.70 14.76
C ARG A 26 46.56 13.63 15.68
N ARG A 27 46.62 14.26 16.87
CA ARG A 27 45.50 14.34 17.82
C ARG A 27 44.31 15.10 17.21
N LYS A 28 44.55 16.22 16.51
CA LYS A 28 43.50 16.97 15.78
C LYS A 28 42.82 16.12 14.71
N LYS A 29 43.60 15.43 13.86
CA LYS A 29 43.05 14.52 12.83
C LYS A 29 42.23 13.39 13.44
N LYS A 30 42.72 12.73 14.50
CA LYS A 30 41.98 11.66 15.20
C LYS A 30 40.65 12.16 15.76
N ARG A 31 40.61 13.36 16.36
CA ARG A 31 39.37 13.97 16.86
C ARG A 31 38.39 14.27 15.72
N LEU A 32 38.88 14.78 14.59
CA LEU A 32 38.07 15.03 13.40
C LEU A 32 37.43 13.73 12.87
N PHE A 33 38.23 12.68 12.63
CA PHE A 33 37.71 11.40 12.14
C PHE A 33 36.71 10.75 13.10
N ARG A 34 36.92 10.84 14.42
CA ARG A 34 35.94 10.35 15.40
C ARG A 34 34.62 11.12 15.31
N ARG A 35 34.66 12.45 15.15
CA ARG A 35 33.45 13.25 14.96
C ARG A 35 32.74 12.87 13.66
N LEU A 36 33.47 12.75 12.55
CA LEU A 36 32.89 12.34 11.26
C LEU A 36 32.30 10.92 11.33
N ALA A 37 32.95 9.97 12.00
CA ALA A 37 32.43 8.62 12.17
C ALA A 37 31.13 8.61 12.97
N LEU A 38 31.04 9.41 14.04
CA LEU A 38 29.78 9.56 14.81
C LEU A 38 28.67 10.17 13.95
N PHE A 39 28.96 11.24 13.19
CA PHE A 39 27.98 11.83 12.28
C PHE A 39 27.57 10.86 11.17
N GLY A 40 28.51 10.10 10.60
CA GLY A 40 28.23 9.08 9.60
C GLY A 40 27.34 7.98 10.14
N LEU A 41 27.58 7.51 11.37
CA LEU A 41 26.72 6.53 12.03
C LEU A 41 25.31 7.06 12.25
N LEU A 42 25.18 8.31 12.74
CA LEU A 42 23.87 8.95 12.92
C LEU A 42 23.13 9.10 11.59
N MET A 43 23.82 9.55 10.54
CA MET A 43 23.24 9.66 9.21
C MET A 43 22.80 8.31 8.65
N LEU A 44 23.59 7.25 8.86
CA LEU A 44 23.19 5.90 8.44
C LEU A 44 21.93 5.43 9.15
N ILE A 45 21.79 5.69 10.45
CA ILE A 45 20.58 5.34 11.20
C ILE A 45 19.37 6.10 10.65
N ILE A 46 19.49 7.42 10.45
CA ILE A 46 18.40 8.27 9.95
C ILE A 46 17.99 7.87 8.53
N THR A 47 18.95 7.65 7.63
CA THR A 47 18.65 7.27 6.25
C THR A 47 18.06 5.86 6.16
N SER A 48 18.55 4.93 6.97
CA SER A 48 17.98 3.57 7.04
C SER A 48 16.56 3.58 7.59
N SER A 49 16.29 4.34 8.66
CA SER A 49 14.93 4.45 9.21
C SER A 49 13.97 5.09 8.22
N LEU A 50 14.39 6.15 7.53
CA LEU A 50 13.59 6.81 6.51
C LEU A 50 13.30 5.89 5.31
N ALA A 51 14.29 5.09 4.88
CA ALA A 51 14.12 4.12 3.81
C ALA A 51 13.10 3.04 4.19
N VAL A 52 13.20 2.48 5.41
CA VAL A 52 12.23 1.48 5.91
C VAL A 52 10.83 2.08 6.01
N TYR A 53 10.72 3.28 6.58
CA TYR A 53 9.45 4.00 6.69
C TYR A 53 8.81 4.22 5.31
N HIS A 54 9.59 4.69 4.34
CA HIS A 54 9.10 4.95 3.00
C HIS A 54 8.64 3.68 2.26
N VAL A 55 9.34 2.55 2.45
CA VAL A 55 8.88 1.26 1.89
C VAL A 55 7.58 0.80 2.53
N GLN A 56 7.46 0.88 3.86
CA GLN A 56 6.22 0.53 4.56
C GLN A 56 5.05 1.41 4.11
N GLN A 57 5.28 2.71 3.98
CA GLN A 57 4.26 3.66 3.53
C GLN A 57 3.76 3.32 2.12
N ARG A 58 4.64 2.88 1.21
CA ARG A 58 4.24 2.44 -0.14
C ARG A 58 3.37 1.20 -0.12
N MET A 59 3.67 0.23 0.74
CA MET A 59 2.85 -0.98 0.87
C MET A 59 1.45 -0.63 1.38
N VAL A 60 1.36 0.18 2.44
CA VAL A 60 0.08 0.63 2.99
C VAL A 60 -0.72 1.43 1.96
N TYR A 61 -0.05 2.30 1.19
CA TYR A 61 -0.71 3.06 0.14
C TYR A 61 -1.31 2.13 -0.94
N ALA A 62 -0.53 1.16 -1.42
CA ALA A 62 -1.00 0.21 -2.43
C ALA A 62 -2.18 -0.65 -1.93
N GLU A 63 -2.15 -1.07 -0.67
CA GLU A 63 -3.27 -1.80 -0.04
C GLU A 63 -4.54 -0.93 0.01
N LYS A 64 -4.39 0.35 0.40
CA LYS A 64 -5.52 1.28 0.47
C LYS A 64 -6.07 1.66 -0.91
N GLU A 65 -5.21 1.74 -1.92
CA GLU A 65 -5.61 1.98 -3.30
C GLU A 65 -6.43 0.80 -3.84
N ALA A 66 -5.97 -0.43 -3.61
CA ALA A 66 -6.73 -1.63 -3.99
C ALA A 66 -8.08 -1.74 -3.26
N GLU A 67 -8.11 -1.47 -1.95
CA GLU A 67 -9.35 -1.43 -1.16
C GLU A 67 -10.31 -0.37 -1.70
N TYR A 68 -9.79 0.80 -2.09
CA TYR A 68 -10.59 1.88 -2.66
C TYR A 68 -11.21 1.50 -4.01
N GLU A 69 -10.43 0.88 -4.90
CA GLU A 69 -10.93 0.40 -6.20
C GLU A 69 -12.01 -0.67 -6.02
N GLN A 70 -11.80 -1.63 -5.13
CA GLN A 70 -12.80 -2.66 -4.83
C GLN A 70 -14.10 -2.05 -4.30
N LEU A 71 -14.00 -1.09 -3.39
CA LEU A 71 -15.18 -0.45 -2.80
C LEU A 71 -15.93 0.40 -3.84
N GLN A 72 -15.22 1.03 -4.78
CA GLN A 72 -15.84 1.73 -5.90
C GLN A 72 -16.63 0.79 -6.82
N GLU A 73 -16.07 -0.38 -7.15
CA GLU A 73 -16.77 -1.39 -7.94
C GLU A 73 -18.01 -1.92 -7.21
N GLU A 74 -17.89 -2.19 -5.90
CA GLU A 74 -19.02 -2.61 -5.07
C GLU A 74 -20.11 -1.54 -5.02
N MET A 75 -19.74 -0.27 -4.85
CA MET A 75 -20.67 0.84 -4.86
C MET A 75 -21.42 0.93 -6.20
N ALA A 76 -20.71 0.87 -7.33
CA ALA A 76 -21.35 0.88 -8.65
C ALA A 76 -22.33 -0.29 -8.82
N SER A 77 -21.95 -1.51 -8.41
CA SER A 77 -22.85 -2.68 -8.45
C SER A 77 -24.09 -2.50 -7.59
N LEU A 78 -23.96 -1.85 -6.42
CA LEU A 78 -25.08 -1.58 -5.54
C LEU A 78 -26.01 -0.50 -6.09
N GLU A 79 -25.45 0.54 -6.72
CA GLU A 79 -26.24 1.58 -7.40
C GLU A 79 -27.06 1.00 -8.57
N ASP A 80 -26.46 0.13 -9.39
CA ASP A 80 -27.16 -0.57 -10.47
C ASP A 80 -28.30 -1.43 -9.92
N LYS A 81 -28.03 -2.24 -8.88
CA LYS A 81 -29.06 -3.05 -8.21
C LYS A 81 -30.16 -2.19 -7.60
N GLU A 82 -29.81 -1.04 -7.03
CA GLU A 82 -30.80 -0.12 -6.48
C GLU A 82 -31.72 0.43 -7.58
N SER A 83 -31.16 0.75 -8.75
CA SER A 83 -31.91 1.19 -9.92
C SER A 83 -32.87 0.10 -10.41
N ASP A 84 -32.36 -1.12 -10.62
CA ASP A 84 -33.15 -2.26 -11.08
C ASP A 84 -34.32 -2.55 -10.12
N LEU A 85 -34.05 -2.57 -8.81
CA LEU A 85 -35.07 -2.81 -7.79
C LEU A 85 -36.11 -1.67 -7.72
N LYS A 86 -35.72 -0.42 -7.99
CA LYS A 86 -36.65 0.70 -8.07
C LYS A 86 -37.57 0.56 -9.29
N GLU A 87 -37.02 0.22 -10.44
CA GLU A 87 -37.79 -0.03 -11.65
C GLU A 87 -38.77 -1.20 -11.44
N GLU A 88 -38.27 -2.33 -10.91
CA GLU A 88 -39.12 -3.49 -10.61
C GLU A 88 -40.25 -3.13 -9.64
N LYS A 89 -39.95 -2.34 -8.60
CA LYS A 89 -40.97 -1.85 -7.67
C LYS A 89 -42.04 -1.02 -8.38
N GLU A 90 -41.66 -0.14 -9.31
CA GLU A 90 -42.61 0.66 -10.08
C GLU A 90 -43.46 -0.21 -11.03
N LEU A 91 -42.84 -1.19 -11.70
CA LEU A 91 -43.54 -2.14 -12.56
C LEU A 91 -44.53 -3.01 -11.78
N LEU A 92 -44.15 -3.50 -10.59
CA LEU A 92 -45.02 -4.31 -9.74
C LEU A 92 -46.22 -3.52 -9.18
N GLN A 93 -46.21 -2.19 -9.22
CA GLN A 93 -47.40 -1.37 -8.92
C GLN A 93 -48.38 -1.31 -10.09
N GLN A 94 -47.97 -1.69 -11.31
CA GLN A 94 -48.81 -1.70 -12.50
C GLN A 94 -49.52 -3.04 -12.64
N GLU A 95 -50.85 -3.02 -12.70
CA GLU A 95 -51.68 -4.24 -12.79
C GLU A 95 -51.36 -5.08 -14.03
N GLU A 96 -51.09 -4.45 -15.18
CA GLU A 96 -50.81 -5.18 -16.43
C GLU A 96 -49.53 -6.02 -16.32
N TYR A 97 -48.47 -5.48 -15.74
CA TYR A 97 -47.21 -6.19 -15.53
C TYR A 97 -47.38 -7.38 -14.58
N VAL A 98 -48.15 -7.20 -13.49
CA VAL A 98 -48.46 -8.29 -12.55
C VAL A 98 -49.32 -9.37 -13.22
N LEU A 99 -50.27 -8.99 -14.07
CA LEU A 99 -51.08 -9.92 -14.86
C LEU A 99 -50.23 -10.70 -15.88
N GLU A 100 -49.22 -10.06 -16.47
CA GLU A 100 -48.27 -10.72 -17.36
C GLU A 100 -47.46 -11.79 -16.61
N ILE A 101 -46.94 -11.48 -15.42
CA ILE A 101 -46.30 -12.46 -14.52
C ILE A 101 -47.27 -13.59 -14.17
N ALA A 102 -48.53 -13.28 -13.84
CA ALA A 102 -49.53 -14.29 -13.52
C ALA A 102 -49.83 -15.22 -14.72
N ARG A 103 -49.88 -14.68 -15.94
CA ARG A 103 -50.09 -15.46 -17.16
C ARG A 103 -48.88 -16.35 -17.48
N SER A 104 -47.66 -15.80 -17.44
CA SER A 104 -46.43 -16.52 -17.79
C SER A 104 -46.05 -17.58 -16.76
N ASN A 105 -46.11 -17.22 -15.47
CA ASN A 105 -45.57 -18.06 -14.40
C ASN A 105 -46.64 -18.89 -13.69
N TYR A 106 -47.91 -18.46 -13.73
CA TYR A 106 -48.99 -19.11 -12.95
C TYR A 106 -50.16 -19.59 -13.81
N PHE A 107 -50.04 -19.55 -15.14
CA PHE A 107 -51.10 -19.95 -16.08
C PHE A 107 -52.44 -19.26 -15.77
N PHE A 108 -52.39 -18.00 -15.33
CA PHE A 108 -53.59 -17.21 -15.11
C PHE A 108 -54.22 -16.81 -16.45
N SER A 109 -55.54 -16.92 -16.57
CA SER A 109 -56.29 -16.50 -17.76
C SER A 109 -57.65 -15.92 -17.35
N LYS A 110 -58.14 -14.92 -18.09
CA LYS A 110 -59.46 -14.33 -17.88
C LYS A 110 -60.55 -15.22 -18.48
N GLU A 111 -61.80 -14.94 -18.13
CA GLU A 111 -62.95 -15.70 -18.65
C GLU A 111 -63.06 -15.58 -20.17
N GLY A 112 -63.04 -16.73 -20.85
CA GLY A 112 -63.04 -16.82 -22.32
C GLY A 112 -61.66 -16.97 -22.97
N GLU A 113 -60.55 -16.87 -22.21
CA GLU A 113 -59.20 -17.14 -22.71
C GLU A 113 -58.85 -18.65 -22.64
N ILE A 114 -58.05 -19.15 -23.58
CA ILE A 114 -57.62 -20.56 -23.65
C ILE A 114 -56.10 -20.63 -23.50
N ILE A 115 -55.63 -21.43 -22.53
CA ILE A 115 -54.20 -21.62 -22.25
C ILE A 115 -53.66 -22.78 -23.09
N PHE A 116 -52.62 -22.52 -23.88
CA PHE A 116 -51.88 -23.54 -24.62
C PHE A 116 -50.63 -23.94 -23.84
N LYS A 117 -50.49 -25.23 -23.52
CA LYS A 117 -49.28 -25.77 -22.90
C LYS A 117 -48.37 -26.32 -23.99
N ILE A 118 -47.18 -25.74 -24.15
CA ILE A 118 -46.17 -26.26 -25.07
C ILE A 118 -45.43 -27.38 -24.34
N PRO A 119 -45.53 -28.65 -24.79
CA PRO A 119 -44.77 -29.73 -24.18
C PRO A 119 -43.29 -29.45 -24.47
N ASN A 120 -42.51 -29.17 -23.41
CA ASN A 120 -41.05 -28.91 -23.36
C ASN A 120 -40.59 -27.45 -23.14
N GLU A 121 -41.46 -26.50 -22.82
CA GLU A 121 -41.00 -25.23 -22.22
C GLU A 121 -41.00 -25.35 -20.69
N GLU A 122 -39.82 -25.24 -20.08
CA GLU A 122 -39.72 -25.04 -18.63
C GLU A 122 -40.07 -23.58 -18.31
N PRO A 123 -40.79 -23.33 -17.20
CA PRO A 123 -41.11 -21.97 -16.79
C PRO A 123 -39.82 -21.19 -16.51
N SER A 124 -39.76 -19.94 -16.98
CA SER A 124 -38.61 -19.05 -16.77
C SER A 124 -38.57 -18.58 -15.31
N TYR A 125 -38.02 -19.39 -14.43
CA TYR A 125 -37.61 -18.99 -13.09
C TYR A 125 -36.08 -19.00 -12.98
#